data_AF-A0A3N4SU38-F1
#
_entry.id   AF-A0A3N4SU38-F1
#
_cell.length_a   1.000
_cell.length_b   1.000
_cell.length_c   1.000
_cell.angle_alpha   90.00
_cell.angle_beta   90.00
_cell.angle_gamma   90.00
#
_symmetry.space_group_name_H-M   'P 1'
#
loop_
_entity.id
_entity.type
_entity.pdbx_description
1 polymer ?
#
loop_
_entity_poly.entity_id
_entity_poly.type
_entity_poly.pdbx_seq_one_letter_code
_entity_poly.pdbx_strand_id
1 'polypeptide(L)' 'MPEPKLTLTDRLAIARIEARGIRRAAAGILHQPDIDRDIERVKERARNRKPK' A
#
# COMPACT_ATOMS: atom_id res chain seq x y z
N MET A 1 -9.03 -15.36 -5.36
CA MET A 1 -7.58 -15.11 -5.36
C MET A 1 -7.14 -15.08 -3.90
N PRO A 2 -6.21 -15.94 -3.43
CA PRO A 2 -5.70 -15.83 -2.07
C PRO A 2 -4.99 -14.47 -1.89
N GLU A 3 -5.32 -13.75 -0.82
CA GLU A 3 -4.63 -12.49 -0.52
C GLU A 3 -3.13 -12.79 -0.30
N PRO A 4 -2.21 -12.04 -0.94
CA PRO A 4 -0.79 -12.24 -0.75
C PRO A 4 -0.45 -12.09 0.74
N LYS A 5 0.31 -13.04 1.30
CA LYS A 5 0.81 -12.93 2.67
C LYS A 5 1.78 -11.75 2.75
N LEU A 6 1.28 -10.61 3.22
CA LEU A 6 2.08 -9.41 3.47
C LEU A 6 3.09 -9.70 4.58
N THR A 7 4.36 -9.45 4.31
CA THR A 7 5.41 -9.47 5.34
C THR A 7 5.30 -8.25 6.25
N LEU A 8 5.96 -8.26 7.42
CA LEU A 8 5.99 -7.09 8.32
C LEU A 8 6.49 -5.82 7.60
N THR A 9 7.45 -5.97 6.69
CA THR A 9 7.95 -4.85 5.87
C THR A 9 6.92 -4.33 4.88
N ASP A 10 6.11 -5.22 4.28
CA ASP A 10 5.06 -4.82 3.33
C ASP A 10 3.93 -4.08 4.06
N ARG A 11 3.55 -4.56 5.25
CA ARG A 11 2.58 -3.87 6.11
C ARG A 11 3.06 -2.49 6.52
N LEU A 12 4.34 -2.36 6.90
CA LEU A 12 4.93 -1.07 7.27
C LEU A 12 4.98 -0.10 6.09
N ALA A 13 5.25 -0.61 4.88
CA ALA A 13 5.25 0.19 3.66
C ALA A 13 3.84 0.71 3.33
N ILE A 14 2.82 -0.15 3.40
CA ILE A 14 1.42 0.24 3.20
C ILE A 14 1.00 1.28 4.23
N ALA A 15 1.29 1.07 5.52
CA ALA A 15 0.95 2.01 6.58
C ALA A 15 1.58 3.41 6.37
N ARG A 16 2.81 3.49 5.84
CA ARG A 16 3.42 4.78 5.48
C ARG A 16 2.71 5.48 4.32
N ILE A 17 2.29 4.70 3.32
CA ILE A 17 1.54 5.22 2.16
C ILE A 17 0.17 5.74 2.62
N GLU A 18 -0.54 4.96 3.43
CA GLU A 18 -1.83 5.39 4.01
C GLU A 18 -1.68 6.61 4.92
N ALA A 19 -0.65 6.69 5.75
CA ALA A 19 -0.39 7.86 6.59
C ALA A 19 -0.16 9.13 5.75
N ARG A 20 0.48 9.01 4.58
CA ARG A 20 0.61 10.12 3.61
C ARG A 20 -0.75 10.49 3.03
N GLY A 21 -1.58 9.49 2.72
CA GLY A 21 -2.97 9.65 2.30
C GLY A 21 -3.81 10.44 3.31
N ILE A 22 -3.75 10.03 4.58
CA ILE A 22 -4.45 10.67 5.70
C ILE A 22 -4.01 12.13 5.86
N ARG A 23 -2.71 12.42 5.80
CA ARG A 23 -2.20 13.80 5.88
C ARG A 23 -2.74 14.69 4.77
N ARG A 24 -2.86 14.16 3.55
CA ARG A 24 -3.41 14.88 2.40
C ARG A 24 -4.93 15.03 2.48
N ALA A 25 -5.64 14.01 2.98
CA ALA A 25 -7.07 14.09 3.24
C ALA A 25 -7.39 15.15 4.31
N ALA A 26 -6.56 15.25 5.35
CA ALA A 26 -6.66 16.32 6.35
C ALA A 26 -6.42 17.72 5.76
N ALA A 27 -5.68 17.82 4.64
CA ALA A 27 -5.51 19.05 3.87
C ALA A 27 -6.62 19.27 2.81
N GLY A 28 -7.70 18.48 2.83
CA GLY A 28 -8.83 18.59 1.89
C GLY A 28 -8.61 17.90 0.54
N ILE A 29 -7.50 17.18 0.34
CA ILE A 29 -7.22 16.45 -0.90
C ILE A 29 -7.79 15.04 -0.77
N LEU A 30 -8.99 14.81 -1.30
CA LEU A 30 -9.70 13.54 -1.15
C LEU A 30 -9.43 12.55 -2.29
N HIS A 31 -9.11 13.04 -3.48
CA HIS A 31 -8.83 12.18 -4.65
C HIS A 31 -7.31 11.95 -4.77
N GLN A 32 -6.84 10.76 -4.36
CA GLN A 32 -5.41 10.44 -4.25
C GLN A 32 -5.04 9.13 -4.96
N PRO A 33 -5.10 9.10 -6.31
CA PRO A 33 -4.88 7.89 -7.11
C PRO A 33 -3.42 7.40 -7.05
N ASP A 34 -2.49 8.27 -6.65
CA ASP A 34 -1.10 7.91 -6.41
C ASP A 34 -0.94 7.00 -5.18
N ILE A 35 -1.71 7.24 -4.12
CA ILE A 35 -1.73 6.42 -2.89
C ILE A 35 -2.24 5.01 -3.22
N ASP A 36 -3.34 4.91 -3.96
CA ASP A 36 -3.91 3.63 -4.37
C ASP A 36 -2.93 2.82 -5.23
N ARG A 37 -2.30 3.47 -6.21
CA ARG A 37 -1.30 2.84 -7.08
C ARG A 37 -0.07 2.36 -6.32
N ASP A 38 0.38 3.12 -5.31
CA ASP A 38 1.53 2.72 -4.50
C ASP A 38 1.19 1.53 -3.58
N ILE A 39 -0.02 1.46 -3.02
CA ILE A 39 -0.50 0.28 -2.28
C ILE A 39 -0.56 -0.93 -3.20
N GLU A 40 -1.08 -0.76 -4.42
CA GLU A 40 -1.19 -1.84 -5.39
C GLU A 40 0.18 -2.41 -5.78
N ARG A 41 1.20 -1.55 -5.97
CA ARG A 41 2.59 -1.99 -6.22
C ARG A 41 3.16 -2.82 -5.08
N VAL A 42 2.90 -2.45 -3.82
CA VAL A 42 3.36 -3.23 -2.66
C VAL A 42 2.67 -4.60 -2.65
N LYS A 43 1.36 -4.64 -2.90
CA LYS A 43 0.60 -5.89 -3.01
C LYS A 43 1.08 -6.76 -4.19
N GLU A 44 1.38 -6.16 -5.34
CA GLU A 44 1.93 -6.86 -6.50
C GLU A 44 3.32 -7.44 -6.21
N ARG A 45 4.20 -6.66 -5.56
CA ARG A 45 5.50 -7.15 -5.11
C ARG A 45 5.35 -8.33 -4.13
N ALA A 46 4.40 -8.25 -3.21
CA ALA A 46 4.10 -9.36 -2.29
C ALA A 46 3.56 -10.60 -3.02
N ARG A 47 2.70 -10.43 -4.04
CA ARG A 47 2.21 -11.52 -4.92
C ARG A 47 3.34 -12.18 -5.71
N ASN A 48 4.26 -11.37 -6.24
CA ASN A 48 5.39 -11.84 -7.05
C ASN A 48 6.56 -12.40 -6.21
N ARG A 49 6.53 -12.19 -4.90
CA ARG A 49 7.46 -12.81 -3.95
C ARG A 49 7.05 -14.29 -3.81
N LYS A 50 7.55 -15.12 -4.73
CA LYS A 50 7.36 -16.58 -4.69
C LYS A 50 7.62 -17.07 -3.25
N PRO A 51 6.72 -17.87 -2.65
CA PRO A 51 7.13 -18.67 -1.51
C PRO A 51 8.27 -19.56 -2.01
N LYS A 52 9.47 -19.34 -1.46
CA LYS A 52 10.62 -20.19 -1.73
C LYS A 52 10.41 -21.54 -1.05
#